data_AF-A0A8F1WHQ9-F1
#
_entry.id   AF-A0A8F1WHQ9-F1
#
_cell.length_a   1.000
_cell.length_b   1.000
_cell.length_c   1.000
_cell.angle_alpha   90.00
_cell.angle_beta   90.00
_cell.angle_gamma   90.00
#
_symmetry.space_group_name_H-M   'P 1'
#
loop_
_entity.id
_entity.type
_entity.pdbx_description
1 polymer ?
#
loop_
_entity_poly.entity_id
_entity_poly.type
_entity_poly.pdbx_seq_one_letter_code
_entity_poly.pdbx_strand_id
1 'polypeptide(L)'
;MAGKAFEDNLLRYGAVVIIALAVFMLASEAGAQFTTTIATVKNKDIAAKLTEAQTALDEKKTAKTITQKDLITYQHKINVIRTKAVRKEQRGMRPQEAEEISKSLDILIIEIKAPDKSQ
;
A
#
# COMPACT_ATOMS: atom_id res chain seq x y z
N MET A 1 7.73 44.34 -19.04
CA MET A 1 8.06 43.47 -17.88
C MET A 1 6.88 42.62 -17.37
N ALA A 2 5.68 42.66 -17.97
CA ALA A 2 4.54 41.83 -17.54
C ALA A 2 4.50 40.41 -18.12
N GLY A 3 5.14 40.16 -19.28
CA GLY A 3 5.16 38.84 -19.93
C GLY A 3 6.05 37.79 -19.24
N LYS A 4 7.22 38.18 -18.74
CA LYS A 4 8.15 37.27 -18.04
C LYS A 4 7.58 36.70 -16.74
N ALA A 5 6.85 37.52 -15.97
CA ALA A 5 6.26 37.07 -14.71
C ALA A 5 5.07 36.10 -14.91
N PHE A 6 4.38 36.17 -16.06
CA PHE A 6 3.32 35.25 -16.41
C PHE A 6 3.88 33.90 -16.91
N GLU A 7 4.93 33.91 -17.73
CA GLU A 7 5.63 32.68 -18.16
C GLU A 7 6.28 31.95 -16.97
N ASP A 8 6.95 32.67 -16.06
CA ASP A 8 7.57 32.06 -14.87
C ASP A 8 6.53 31.43 -13.93
N ASN A 9 5.37 32.06 -13.78
CA ASN A 9 4.27 31.47 -13.02
C ASN A 9 3.66 30.27 -13.74
N LEU A 10 3.46 30.32 -15.06
CA LEU A 10 2.90 29.19 -15.82
C LEU A 10 3.83 27.96 -15.77
N LEU A 11 5.14 28.16 -15.88
CA LEU A 11 6.14 27.11 -15.73
C LEU A 11 6.15 26.52 -14.32
N ARG A 12 6.05 27.36 -13.29
CA ARG A 12 6.09 26.92 -11.90
C ARG A 12 4.82 26.19 -11.47
N TYR A 13 3.64 26.69 -11.85
CA TYR A 13 2.37 26.02 -11.56
C TYR A 13 2.12 24.82 -12.49
N GLY A 14 2.54 24.90 -13.75
CA GLY A 14 2.47 23.79 -14.71
C GLY A 14 3.33 22.60 -14.29
N ALA A 15 4.56 22.84 -13.82
CA ALA A 15 5.41 21.79 -13.27
C ALA A 15 4.80 21.13 -12.03
N VAL A 16 4.19 21.90 -11.12
CA VAL A 16 3.52 21.37 -9.92
C VAL A 16 2.31 20.51 -10.28
N VAL A 17 1.51 20.93 -11.27
CA VAL A 17 0.36 20.15 -11.76
C VAL A 17 0.82 18.87 -12.45
N ILE A 18 1.88 18.91 -13.27
CA ILE A 18 2.43 17.73 -13.94
C ILE A 18 3.03 16.75 -12.92
N ILE A 19 3.75 17.24 -11.90
CA ILE A 19 4.28 16.41 -10.82
C ILE A 19 3.13 15.81 -10.00
N ALA A 20 2.10 16.58 -9.67
CA ALA A 20 0.93 16.08 -8.95
C ALA A 20 0.17 15.01 -9.75
N LEU A 21 0.01 15.19 -11.07
CA LEU A 21 -0.59 14.20 -11.96
C LEU A 21 0.27 12.94 -12.09
N ALA A 22 1.59 13.08 -12.21
CA ALA A 22 2.52 11.95 -12.28
C ALA A 22 2.53 11.15 -10.97
N VAL A 23 2.46 11.82 -9.82
CA VAL A 23 2.31 11.18 -8.51
C VAL A 23 0.95 10.46 -8.39
N PHE A 24 -0.12 11.04 -8.94
CA PHE A 24 -1.44 10.39 -8.96
C PHE A 24 -1.46 9.15 -9.86
N MET A 25 -0.82 9.20 -11.04
CA MET A 25 -0.69 8.05 -11.93
C MET A 25 0.17 6.93 -11.33
N LEU A 26 1.31 7.25 -10.71
CA LEU A 26 2.16 6.27 -10.03
C LEU A 26 1.46 5.62 -8.82
N ALA A 27 0.70 6.38 -8.04
CA ALA A 27 -0.10 5.84 -6.94
C ALA A 27 -1.25 4.94 -7.45
N SER A 28 -1.83 5.28 -8.60
CA SER A 28 -2.88 4.51 -9.26
C SER A 28 -2.36 3.17 -9.80
N GLU A 29 -1.17 3.13 -10.39
CA GLU A 29 -0.57 1.89 -10.90
C GLU A 29 -0.18 0.94 -9.75
N ALA A 30 0.38 1.46 -8.66
CA ALA A 30 0.72 0.64 -7.49
C ALA A 30 -0.51 0.06 -6.78
N GLY A 31 -1.59 0.85 -6.63
CA GLY A 31 -2.86 0.40 -6.05
C GLY A 31 -3.63 -0.59 -6.96
N ALA A 32 -3.64 -0.35 -8.27
CA ALA A 32 -4.23 -1.26 -9.25
C ALA A 32 -3.46 -2.59 -9.33
N GLN A 33 -2.13 -2.55 -9.25
CA GLN A 33 -1.31 -3.77 -9.19
C GLN A 33 -1.53 -4.54 -7.87
N PHE A 34 -1.82 -3.85 -6.76
CA PHE A 34 -2.13 -4.48 -5.48
C PHE A 34 -3.45 -5.26 -5.52
N THR A 35 -4.53 -4.64 -6.01
CA THR A 35 -5.85 -5.26 -6.12
C THR A 35 -5.89 -6.41 -7.12
N THR A 36 -5.25 -6.27 -8.28
CA THR A 36 -5.12 -7.36 -9.26
C THR A 36 -4.26 -8.52 -8.76
N THR A 37 -3.23 -8.27 -7.95
CA THR A 37 -2.39 -9.32 -7.38
C THR A 37 -3.11 -10.08 -6.26
N ILE A 38 -3.92 -9.42 -5.43
CA ILE A 38 -4.75 -10.11 -4.41
C ILE A 38 -5.77 -11.04 -5.06
N ALA A 39 -6.35 -10.66 -6.20
CA ALA A 39 -7.29 -11.52 -6.93
C ALA A 39 -6.69 -12.88 -7.35
N THR A 40 -5.36 -12.99 -7.42
CA THR A 40 -4.67 -14.26 -7.70
C THR A 40 -4.56 -15.20 -6.49
N VAL A 41 -4.81 -14.70 -5.27
CA VAL A 41 -4.86 -15.50 -4.04
C VAL A 41 -6.27 -16.09 -3.91
N LYS A 42 -6.43 -17.39 -4.18
CA LYS A 42 -7.74 -18.06 -4.15
C LYS A 42 -8.22 -18.37 -2.73
N ASN A 43 -7.29 -18.43 -1.76
CA ASN A 43 -7.64 -18.55 -0.36
C ASN A 43 -8.34 -17.26 0.13
N LYS A 44 -9.65 -17.35 0.35
CA LYS A 44 -10.51 -16.22 0.73
C LYS A 44 -10.10 -15.56 2.05
N ASP A 45 -9.60 -16.33 3.01
CA ASP A 45 -9.16 -15.81 4.31
C ASP A 45 -7.90 -14.94 4.14
N ILE A 46 -6.90 -15.45 3.43
CA ILE A 46 -5.66 -14.72 3.16
C ILE A 46 -5.93 -13.46 2.32
N ALA A 47 -6.80 -13.55 1.31
CA ALA A 47 -7.19 -12.40 0.51
C ALA A 47 -7.89 -11.32 1.36
N ALA A 48 -8.85 -11.71 2.21
CA ALA A 48 -9.54 -10.78 3.10
C ALA A 48 -8.58 -10.09 4.08
N LYS A 49 -7.65 -10.84 4.69
CA LYS A 49 -6.65 -10.30 5.62
C LYS A 49 -5.63 -9.39 4.93
N LEU A 50 -5.24 -9.67 3.69
CA LEU A 50 -4.38 -8.78 2.90
C LEU A 50 -5.08 -7.45 2.59
N THR A 51 -6.37 -7.51 2.26
CA THR A 51 -7.20 -6.32 2.09
C THR A 51 -7.32 -5.54 3.39
N GLU A 52 -7.62 -6.21 4.51
CA GLU A 52 -7.74 -5.57 5.82
C GLU A 52 -6.44 -4.88 6.25
N ALA A 53 -5.29 -5.53 6.07
CA ALA A 53 -3.98 -4.94 6.38
C ALA A 53 -3.72 -3.68 5.55
N GLN A 54 -4.05 -3.71 4.26
CA GLN A 54 -3.90 -2.54 3.38
C GLN A 54 -4.86 -1.42 3.76
N THR A 55 -6.13 -1.74 4.03
CA THR A 55 -7.12 -0.77 4.48
C THR A 55 -6.69 -0.11 5.80
N ALA A 56 -6.22 -0.88 6.79
CA ALA A 56 -5.73 -0.34 8.05
C ALA A 56 -4.53 0.60 7.85
N LEU A 57 -3.64 0.28 6.91
CA LEU A 57 -2.50 1.14 6.58
C LEU A 57 -2.94 2.43 5.88
N ASP A 58 -3.91 2.33 4.97
CA ASP A 58 -4.47 3.48 4.25
C ASP A 58 -5.28 4.40 5.17
N GLU A 59 -5.99 3.84 6.15
CA GLU A 59 -6.66 4.59 7.22
C GLU A 59 -5.65 5.41 8.02
N LYS A 60 -4.55 4.79 8.48
CA LYS A 60 -3.48 5.48 9.21
C LYS A 60 -2.79 6.56 8.35
N LYS A 61 -2.55 6.27 7.07
CA LYS A 61 -1.99 7.23 6.11
C LYS A 61 -2.92 8.44 5.93
N THR A 62 -4.21 8.20 5.77
CA THR A 62 -5.23 9.24 5.56
C THR A 62 -5.42 10.09 6.82
N ALA A 63 -5.44 9.46 7.99
CA ALA A 63 -5.51 10.13 9.28
C ALA A 63 -4.21 10.85 9.68
N LYS A 64 -3.11 10.64 8.94
CA LYS A 64 -1.76 11.16 9.25
C LYS A 64 -1.27 10.74 10.65
N THR A 65 -1.75 9.60 11.14
CA THR A 65 -1.39 9.00 12.43
C THR A 65 -0.32 7.93 12.25
N ILE A 66 0.61 8.14 11.31
CA ILE A 66 1.71 7.22 11.06
C ILE A 66 2.88 7.99 10.45
N THR A 67 4.11 7.65 10.86
CA THR A 67 5.30 8.26 10.26
C THR A 67 5.50 7.75 8.84
N GLN A 68 6.15 8.54 7.98
CA GLN A 68 6.49 8.10 6.62
C GLN A 68 7.39 6.84 6.63
N LYS A 69 8.28 6.72 7.62
CA LYS A 69 9.14 5.56 7.81
C LYS A 69 8.34 4.29 8.12
N ASP A 70 7.37 4.40 9.02
CA ASP A 70 6.52 3.26 9.40
C ASP A 70 5.57 2.88 8.27
N LEU A 71 5.03 3.87 7.55
CA LEU A 71 4.22 3.65 6.34
C LEU A 71 4.97 2.80 5.31
N ILE A 72 6.21 3.15 4.99
CA ILE A 72 7.05 2.40 4.05
C ILE A 72 7.32 0.99 4.58
N THR A 73 7.58 0.86 5.89
CA THR A 73 7.89 -0.41 6.55
C THR A 73 6.69 -1.36 6.49
N TYR A 74 5.48 -0.90 6.85
CA TYR A 74 4.28 -1.73 6.79
C TYR A 74 3.88 -2.04 5.35
N GLN A 75 3.97 -1.08 4.43
CA GLN A 75 3.70 -1.35 3.01
C GLN A 75 4.64 -2.43 2.46
N HIS A 76 5.91 -2.41 2.85
CA HIS A 76 6.88 -3.45 2.50
C HIS A 76 6.48 -4.81 3.09
N LYS A 77 6.13 -4.88 4.38
CA LYS A 77 5.67 -6.11 5.03
C LYS A 77 4.45 -6.72 4.32
N ILE A 78 3.44 -5.91 4.01
CA ILE A 78 2.24 -6.35 3.27
C ILE A 78 2.65 -6.92 1.91
N ASN A 79 3.52 -6.24 1.17
CA ASN A 79 3.95 -6.68 -0.16
C ASN A 79 4.76 -7.99 -0.12
N VAL A 80 5.60 -8.19 0.89
CA VAL A 80 6.34 -9.46 1.10
C VAL A 80 5.37 -10.60 1.34
N ILE A 81 4.40 -10.43 2.24
CA ILE A 81 3.41 -11.47 2.55
C ILE A 81 2.54 -11.77 1.33
N ARG A 82 2.05 -10.73 0.64
CA ARG A 82 1.29 -10.86 -0.61
C ARG A 82 2.05 -11.68 -1.65
N THR A 83 3.31 -11.35 -1.89
CA THR A 83 4.15 -12.05 -2.87
C THR A 83 4.36 -13.51 -2.49
N LYS A 84 4.56 -13.78 -1.19
CA LYS A 84 4.65 -15.16 -0.66
C LYS A 84 3.34 -15.92 -0.90
N ALA A 85 2.19 -15.33 -0.59
CA ALA A 85 0.88 -15.91 -0.79
C ALA A 85 0.63 -16.28 -2.26
N VAL A 86 0.88 -15.35 -3.19
CA VAL A 86 0.72 -15.61 -4.64
C VAL A 86 1.62 -16.73 -5.12
N ARG A 87 2.91 -16.72 -4.74
CA ARG A 87 3.85 -17.79 -5.15
C ARG A 87 3.45 -19.15 -4.62
N LYS A 88 2.90 -19.22 -3.40
CA LYS A 88 2.43 -20.47 -2.79
C LYS A 88 1.13 -20.94 -3.45
N GLU A 89 0.20 -20.03 -3.72
CA GLU A 89 -1.05 -20.33 -4.44
C GLU A 89 -0.76 -20.91 -5.84
N GLN A 90 0.16 -20.30 -6.60
CA GLN A 90 0.58 -20.79 -7.91
C GLN A 90 1.21 -22.19 -7.89
N ARG A 91 1.75 -22.62 -6.74
CA ARG A 91 2.38 -23.94 -6.56
C ARG A 91 1.46 -24.98 -5.90
N GLY A 92 0.20 -24.62 -5.62
CA GLY A 92 -0.71 -25.45 -4.83
C GLY A 92 -0.43 -25.29 -3.33
N MET A 93 -0.92 -24.19 -2.75
CA MET A 93 -0.69 -23.82 -1.36
C MET A 93 -1.18 -24.94 -0.41
N ARG A 94 -0.30 -25.38 0.51
CA ARG A 94 -0.68 -26.35 1.54
C ARG A 94 -1.44 -25.68 2.68
N PRO A 95 -2.34 -26.39 3.39
CA PRO A 95 -3.09 -25.82 4.52
C PRO A 95 -2.22 -25.21 5.61
N GLN A 96 -1.09 -25.83 5.94
CA GLN A 96 -0.12 -25.31 6.93
C GLN A 96 0.51 -23.99 6.47
N GLU A 97 0.83 -23.86 5.18
CA GLU A 97 1.40 -22.62 4.62
C GLU A 97 0.36 -21.51 4.60
N ALA A 98 -0.90 -21.87 4.33
CA ALA A 98 -2.01 -20.93 4.42
C ALA A 98 -2.19 -20.42 5.84
N GLU A 99 -2.11 -21.30 6.84
CA GLU A 99 -2.21 -20.96 8.26
C GLU A 99 -1.04 -20.06 8.71
N GLU A 100 0.20 -20.36 8.32
CA GLU A 100 1.37 -19.52 8.62
C GLU A 100 1.23 -18.11 8.04
N ILE A 101 0.76 -18.01 6.79
CA ILE A 101 0.54 -16.72 6.12
C ILE A 101 -0.60 -15.97 6.83
N SER A 102 -1.69 -16.66 7.15
CA SER A 102 -2.85 -16.10 7.86
C SER A 102 -2.45 -15.53 9.22
N LYS A 103 -1.69 -16.28 10.03
CA LYS A 103 -1.14 -15.79 11.32
C LYS A 103 -0.21 -14.59 11.16
N SER A 104 0.64 -14.60 10.12
CA SER A 104 1.53 -13.48 9.84
C SER A 104 0.75 -12.20 9.51
N LEU A 105 -0.39 -12.33 8.82
CA LEU A 105 -1.28 -11.22 8.52
C LEU A 105 -2.01 -10.73 9.77
N ASP A 106 -2.48 -11.63 10.64
CA ASP A 106 -3.13 -11.24 11.90
C ASP A 106 -2.20 -10.38 12.77
N ILE A 107 -0.95 -10.82 12.94
CA ILE A 107 0.07 -10.05 13.67
C ILE A 107 0.27 -8.68 13.02
N LEU A 108 0.39 -8.64 11.69
CA LEU A 108 0.61 -7.40 10.96
C LEU A 108 -0.57 -6.42 11.09
N ILE A 109 -1.80 -6.91 11.02
CA ILE A 109 -3.01 -6.10 11.20
C ILE A 109 -3.04 -5.51 12.60
N ILE A 110 -2.72 -6.30 13.63
CA ILE A 110 -2.62 -5.83 15.01
C ILE A 110 -1.53 -4.77 15.15
N GLU A 111 -0.34 -4.98 14.57
CA GLU A 111 0.74 -3.99 14.57
C GLU A 111 0.33 -2.67 13.90
N ILE A 112 -0.35 -2.74 12.75
CA ILE A 112 -0.81 -1.55 12.03
C ILE A 112 -1.91 -0.85 12.83
N LYS A 113 -2.90 -1.56 13.36
CA LYS A 113 -4.02 -0.98 14.12
C LYS A 113 -3.65 -0.54 15.53
N ALA A 114 -2.51 -0.98 16.07
CA ALA A 114 -2.07 -0.58 17.39
C ALA A 114 -1.96 0.95 17.48
N PRO A 115 -2.35 1.55 18.62
CA PRO A 115 -2.11 2.97 18.84
C PRO A 115 -0.60 3.23 18.74
N ASP A 116 -0.23 4.35 18.10
CA ASP A 116 1.18 4.70 17.96
C ASP A 116 1.79 4.82 19.35
N LYS A 117 2.80 3.99 19.63
CA LYS A 117 3.56 4.00 20.89
C LYS A 117 4.43 5.26 21.08
N SER A 118 4.27 6.25 20.21
CA SER A 118 5.08 7.47 20.12
C SER A 118 4.27 8.71 20.45
N GLN A 119 3.51 8.65 21.55
CA GLN A 119 3.09 9.83 22.31
C GLN A 119 3.80 9.84 23.66
#